data_AF-A0A7V9M5L8-F1
#
_entry.id   AF-A0A7V9M5L8-F1
#
_cell.length_a   1.000
_cell.length_b   1.000
_cell.length_c   1.000
_cell.angle_alpha   90.00
_cell.angle_beta   90.00
_cell.angle_gamma   90.00
#
_symmetry.space_group_name_H-M   'P 1'
#
loop_
_entity.id
_entity.type
_entity.pdbx_description
1 polymer ?
#
loop_
_entity_poly.entity_id
_entity_poly.type
_entity_poly.pdbx_seq_one_letter_code
_entity_poly.pdbx_strand_id
1 'polypeptide(L)'
;MAKKSDTNLYDTLRASGLRKQVARSASRAAAKVDGKGRVPKPLRSAIDDLRGALEALESRAAGSDRGGSDPAAAARKAARTRKASAQQRSASAR
;
A
#
# COMPACT_ATOMS: atom_id res chain seq x y z
N MET A 1 2.94 23.38 27.00
CA MET A 1 2.57 21.96 26.87
C MET A 1 2.85 21.37 25.48
N ALA A 2 2.70 22.12 24.37
CA ALA A 2 2.98 21.64 23.00
C ALA A 2 4.40 21.06 22.77
N LYS A 3 5.44 21.65 23.37
CA LYS A 3 6.81 21.12 23.26
C LYS A 3 6.97 19.71 23.84
N LYS A 4 6.21 19.34 24.89
CA LYS A 4 6.30 18.00 25.50
C LYS A 4 5.56 16.95 24.66
N SER A 5 4.42 17.29 24.06
CA SER A 5 3.71 16.38 23.14
C SER A 5 4.53 16.08 21.88
N ASP A 6 5.26 17.07 21.37
CA ASP A 6 6.13 16.89 20.20
C ASP A 6 7.34 16.00 20.49
N THR A 7 7.95 16.15 21.68
CA THR A 7 9.06 15.31 22.12
C THR A 7 8.61 13.87 22.33
N ASN A 8 7.46 13.65 22.98
CA ASN A 8 6.90 12.32 23.17
C ASN A 8 6.65 11.61 21.83
N LEU A 9 6.03 12.29 20.86
CA LEU A 9 5.81 11.70 19.53
C LEU A 9 7.13 11.41 18.80
N TYR A 10 8.10 12.32 18.86
CA TYR A 10 9.42 12.10 18.28
C TYR A 10 10.12 10.87 18.88
N ASP A 11 10.07 10.71 20.21
CA ASP A 11 10.69 9.59 20.92
C ASP A 11 9.99 8.27 20.59
N THR A 12 8.66 8.26 20.52
CA THR A 12 7.88 7.08 20.07
C THR A 12 8.26 6.67 18.65
N LEU A 13 8.38 7.64 17.73
CA LEU A 13 8.79 7.39 16.34
C LEU A 13 10.24 6.89 16.26
N ARG A 14 11.13 7.34 17.15
CA ARG A 14 12.51 6.81 17.22
C ARG A 14 12.55 5.39 17.77
N ALA A 15 11.75 5.10 18.80
CA ALA A 15 11.64 3.77 19.39
C ALA A 15 11.05 2.75 18.41
N SER A 16 10.16 3.19 17.50
CA SER A 16 9.65 2.35 16.41
C SER A 16 10.64 2.15 15.25
N GLY A 17 11.87 2.67 15.36
CA GLY A 17 12.94 2.44 14.39
C GLY A 17 13.05 3.45 13.25
N LEU A 18 12.27 4.55 13.26
CA LEU A 18 12.39 5.57 12.22
C LEU A 18 13.71 6.34 12.34
N ARG A 19 14.31 6.67 11.19
CA ARG A 19 15.51 7.52 11.13
C ARG A 19 15.24 8.89 11.78
N LYS A 20 16.26 9.44 12.45
CA LYS A 20 16.22 10.73 13.16
C LYS A 20 15.53 11.86 12.38
N GLN A 21 15.89 12.02 11.11
CA GLN A 21 15.35 13.11 10.28
C GLN A 21 13.87 12.90 9.96
N VAL A 22 13.45 11.65 9.69
CA VAL A 22 12.03 11.33 9.40
C VAL A 22 11.18 11.53 10.64
N ALA A 23 11.61 10.99 11.79
CA ALA A 23 10.92 11.19 13.06
C ALA A 23 10.78 12.68 13.41
N ARG A 24 11.84 13.48 13.18
CA ARG A 24 11.84 14.93 13.45
C ARG A 24 10.93 15.72 12.50
N SER A 25 10.87 15.32 11.22
CA SER A 25 9.99 15.97 10.24
C SER A 25 8.53 15.61 10.51
N ALA A 26 8.24 14.34 10.80
CA ALA A 26 6.90 13.86 11.11
C ALA A 26 6.35 14.48 12.40
N SER A 27 7.14 14.51 13.48
CA SER A 27 6.72 15.14 14.73
C SER A 27 6.46 16.64 14.57
N ARG A 28 7.33 17.36 13.84
CA ARG A 28 7.11 18.78 13.51
C ARG A 28 5.90 19.02 12.62
N ALA A 29 5.60 18.12 11.70
CA ALA A 29 4.43 18.23 10.84
C ALA A 29 3.15 17.99 11.65
N ALA A 30 3.17 17.03 12.58
CA ALA A 30 2.07 16.78 13.52
C ALA A 30 1.88 17.95 14.52
N ALA A 31 2.96 18.64 14.89
CA ALA A 31 2.90 19.85 15.72
C ALA A 31 2.23 21.05 15.01
N LYS A 32 2.19 21.05 13.67
CA LYS A 32 1.56 22.09 12.84
C LYS A 32 0.07 21.84 12.58
N VAL A 33 -0.57 20.98 13.37
CA VAL A 33 -2.03 20.85 13.34
C VAL A 33 -2.62 22.22 13.66
N ASP A 34 -3.35 22.79 12.71
CA ASP A 34 -3.93 24.12 12.83
C ASP A 34 -4.84 24.19 14.07
N GLY A 35 -5.09 25.39 14.62
CA GLY A 35 -5.91 25.61 15.82
C GLY A 35 -7.36 25.07 15.80
N LYS A 36 -7.75 24.39 14.71
CA LYS A 36 -9.00 23.62 14.54
C LYS A 36 -8.79 22.09 14.58
N GLY A 37 -7.62 21.60 14.96
CA GLY A 37 -7.34 20.15 15.05
C GLY A 37 -7.20 19.45 13.68
N ARG A 38 -7.07 20.21 12.58
CA ARG A 38 -6.98 19.63 11.23
C ARG A 38 -5.54 19.40 10.84
N VAL A 39 -5.23 18.16 10.47
CA VAL A 39 -3.95 17.78 9.86
C VAL A 39 -3.81 18.45 8.49
N PRO A 40 -2.70 19.14 8.18
CA PRO A 40 -2.48 19.73 6.87
C PRO A 40 -2.63 18.70 5.74
N LYS A 41 -3.27 19.07 4.62
CA LYS A 41 -3.49 18.18 3.46
C LYS A 41 -2.22 17.43 3.00
N PRO A 42 -1.03 18.07 2.95
CA PRO A 42 0.20 17.38 2.55
C PRO A 42 0.61 16.27 3.54
N LEU A 43 0.43 16.50 4.85
CA LEU A 43 0.74 15.50 5.86
C LEU A 43 -0.25 14.33 5.80
N ARG A 44 -1.53 14.61 5.54
CA ARG A 44 -2.53 13.57 5.31
C ARG A 44 -2.16 12.68 4.12
N SER A 45 -1.81 13.29 2.98
CA SER A 45 -1.36 12.55 1.79
C SER A 45 -0.15 11.66 2.09
N ALA A 46 0.86 12.20 2.78
CA ALA A 46 2.05 11.41 3.13
C ALA A 46 1.72 10.24 4.08
N ILE A 47 0.75 10.40 4.99
CA ILE A 47 0.27 9.32 5.85
C ILE A 47 -0.43 8.24 5.01
N ASP A 48 -1.25 8.65 4.04
CA ASP A 48 -1.96 7.72 3.16
C ASP A 48 -0.98 6.94 2.26
N ASP A 49 0.04 7.61 1.71
CA ASP A 49 1.11 6.96 0.94
C ASP A 49 1.89 5.93 1.78
N LEU A 50 2.21 6.28 3.03
CA LEU A 50 2.89 5.37 3.96
C LEU A 50 2.02 4.17 4.34
N ARG A 51 0.70 4.35 4.47
CA ARG A 51 -0.24 3.26 4.70
C ARG A 51 -0.34 2.33 3.50
N GLY A 52 -0.39 2.87 2.29
CA GLY A 52 -0.37 2.07 1.06
C GLY A 52 0.93 1.27 0.91
N ALA A 53 2.07 1.87 1.25
CA ALA A 53 3.35 1.16 1.28
C ALA A 53 3.37 0.04 2.34
N LEU A 54 2.77 0.27 3.51
CA LEU A 54 2.64 -0.75 4.54
C LEU A 54 1.73 -1.91 4.08
N GLU A 55 0.59 -1.61 3.47
CA GLU A 55 -0.34 -2.62 2.94
C GLU A 55 0.31 -3.48 1.84
N ALA A 56 1.15 -2.87 0.99
CA ALA A 56 1.94 -3.60 0.00
C ALA A 56 2.99 -4.52 0.68
N LEU A 57 3.67 -4.04 1.72
CA LEU A 57 4.61 -4.86 2.49
C LEU A 57 3.92 -6.01 3.22
N GLU A 58 2.76 -5.77 3.82
CA GLU A 58 1.93 -6.77 4.47
C GLU A 58 1.43 -7.80 3.46
N SER A 59 0.99 -7.37 2.27
CA SER A 59 0.59 -8.26 1.18
C SER A 59 1.75 -9.15 0.73
N ARG A 60 2.94 -8.57 0.62
CA ARG A 60 4.15 -9.30 0.25
C ARG A 60 4.61 -10.28 1.34
N ALA A 61 4.51 -9.89 2.61
CA ALA A 61 4.82 -10.73 3.75
C ALA A 61 3.80 -11.87 3.94
N ALA A 62 2.51 -11.59 3.74
CA ALA A 62 1.42 -12.57 3.75
C ALA A 62 1.45 -13.50 2.52
N GLY A 63 2.29 -13.19 1.52
CA GLY A 63 2.38 -13.95 0.29
C GLY A 63 1.19 -13.76 -0.66
N SER A 64 0.31 -12.78 -0.42
CA SER A 64 -0.74 -12.39 -1.36
C SER A 64 -0.16 -11.71 -2.61
N ASP A 65 1.06 -11.17 -2.50
CA ASP A 65 1.82 -10.57 -3.60
C ASP A 65 2.66 -11.60 -4.38
N ARG A 66 2.37 -12.90 -4.23
CA ARG A 66 2.83 -13.92 -5.20
C ARG A 66 2.05 -13.72 -6.51
N GLY A 67 2.44 -12.72 -7.27
CA GLY A 67 1.98 -12.42 -8.63
C GLY A 67 2.35 -13.51 -9.65
N GLY A 68 1.87 -14.73 -9.45
CA GLY A 68 2.20 -15.88 -10.30
C GLY A 68 1.02 -16.75 -10.72
N SER A 69 -0.11 -16.74 -10.00
CA SER A 69 -1.25 -17.58 -10.38
C SER A 69 -2.48 -17.13 -9.63
N ASP A 70 -3.23 -16.19 -10.18
CA ASP A 70 -4.67 -16.22 -9.96
C ASP A 70 -5.17 -17.49 -10.71
N PRO A 71 -5.51 -18.58 -10.01
CA PRO A 71 -5.98 -19.80 -10.66
C PRO A 71 -7.20 -19.52 -11.54
N ALA A 72 -7.99 -18.48 -11.22
CA ALA A 72 -9.11 -18.06 -12.04
C ALA A 72 -8.65 -17.47 -13.39
N ALA A 73 -7.59 -16.67 -13.42
CA ALA A 73 -7.04 -16.11 -14.66
C ALA A 73 -6.45 -17.21 -15.57
N ALA A 74 -5.73 -18.17 -14.98
CA ALA A 74 -5.20 -19.33 -15.71
C ALA A 74 -6.33 -20.21 -16.28
N ALA A 75 -7.37 -20.47 -15.49
CA ALA A 75 -8.55 -21.22 -15.91
C ALA A 75 -9.31 -20.52 -17.06
N ARG A 76 -9.49 -19.20 -16.98
CA ARG A 76 -10.13 -18.39 -18.04
C ARG A 76 -9.33 -18.46 -19.34
N LYS A 77 -8.01 -18.36 -19.28
CA LYS A 77 -7.13 -18.49 -20.46
C LYS A 77 -7.25 -19.87 -21.10
N ALA A 78 -7.18 -20.93 -20.29
CA ALA A 78 -7.33 -22.30 -20.76
C ALA A 78 -8.70 -22.55 -21.42
N ALA A 79 -9.78 -22.05 -20.82
CA ALA A 79 -11.12 -22.13 -21.40
C ALA A 79 -11.23 -21.42 -22.75
N ARG A 80 -10.65 -20.21 -22.87
CA ARG A 80 -10.63 -19.45 -24.13
C ARG A 80 -9.87 -20.20 -25.23
N THR A 81 -8.72 -20.78 -24.91
CA THR A 81 -7.93 -21.57 -25.87
C THR A 81 -8.68 -22.82 -26.33
N ARG A 82 -9.34 -23.55 -25.41
CA ARG A 82 -10.18 -24.70 -25.78
C ARG A 82 -11.28 -24.29 -26.74
N LYS A 83 -12.00 -23.21 -26.46
CA LYS A 83 -13.05 -22.66 -27.33
C LYS A 83 -12.52 -22.31 -28.73
N ALA A 84 -11.40 -21.59 -28.80
CA ALA A 84 -10.79 -21.19 -30.07
C ALA A 84 -10.35 -22.42 -30.90
N SER A 85 -9.72 -23.41 -30.27
CA SER A 85 -9.31 -24.65 -30.96
C SER A 85 -10.51 -25.44 -31.49
N ALA A 86 -11.61 -25.49 -30.75
CA ALA A 86 -12.83 -26.17 -31.18
C ALA A 86 -13.46 -25.46 -32.39
N GLN A 87 -13.52 -24.13 -32.35
CA GLN A 87 -14.01 -23.31 -33.47
C GLN A 87 -13.15 -23.50 -34.73
N GLN A 88 -11.83 -23.51 -34.59
CA GLN A 88 -10.91 -23.73 -35.70
C GLN A 88 -11.11 -25.12 -36.32
N ARG A 89 -11.22 -26.18 -35.50
CA ARG A 89 -11.53 -27.52 -36.01
C ARG A 89 -12.87 -27.58 -36.74
N SER A 90 -13.91 -26.94 -36.19
CA SER A 90 -15.23 -26.91 -36.84
C SER A 90 -15.25 -26.10 -38.13
N ALA A 91 -14.40 -25.07 -38.24
CA ALA A 91 -14.25 -24.28 -39.45
C ALA A 91 -13.47 -25.03 -40.53
N SER A 92 -12.47 -25.84 -40.15
CA SER A 92 -11.70 -26.68 -41.08
C SER A 92 -12.45 -27.94 -41.53
N ALA A 93 -13.50 -28.35 -40.83
CA ALA A 93 -14.34 -29.50 -41.16
C ALA A 93 -15.60 -29.11 -41.97
N ARG A 94 -15.77 -27.82 -42.28
CA ARG A 94 -16.81 -27.28 -43.17
C ARG A 94 -16.20 -26.92 -44.50
#